data_AF-A0A1V0UNL0-F1
#
_entry.id   AF-A0A1V0UNL0-F1
#
_cell.length_a   1.000
_cell.length_b   1.000
_cell.length_c   1.000
_cell.angle_alpha   90.00
_cell.angle_beta   90.00
_cell.angle_gamma   90.00
#
_symmetry.space_group_name_H-M   'P 1'
#
loop_
_entity.id
_entity.type
_entity.pdbx_description
1 polymer ?
#
loop_
_entity_poly.entity_id
_entity_poly.type
_entity_poly.pdbx_seq_one_letter_code
_entity_poly.pdbx_strand_id
1 'polypeptide(L)'
;MLRILEMERSTYYTHVNRRQQEPNTVHRRGRPAPGYSCTQDGKPVSDEQICEWIMELLADEYTSAYGYRKLTKVLRRQHRLVINKKKVYRLCKQMNVLRPLAPDKM
;
A
#
# COMPACT_ATOMS: atom_id res chain seq x y z
N MET A 1 -34.82 -3.29 -6.63
CA MET A 1 -34.25 -3.81 -7.89
C MET A 1 -32.74 -3.58 -8.01
N LEU A 2 -32.00 -4.57 -8.53
CA LEU A 2 -30.66 -4.52 -9.08
C LEU A 2 -30.76 -4.27 -10.58
N ARG A 3 -30.42 -3.06 -11.01
CA ARG A 3 -30.71 -2.54 -12.36
C ARG A 3 -30.04 -3.31 -13.51
N ILE A 4 -28.88 -3.92 -13.26
CA ILE A 4 -28.11 -4.67 -14.27
C ILE A 4 -28.66 -6.09 -14.47
N LEU A 5 -29.26 -6.66 -13.42
CA LEU A 5 -29.71 -8.05 -13.38
C LEU A 5 -31.24 -8.16 -13.35
N GLU A 6 -31.94 -7.04 -13.48
CA GLU A 6 -33.41 -6.90 -13.44
C GLU A 6 -34.13 -7.66 -12.31
N MET A 7 -33.43 -7.91 -11.20
CA MET A 7 -33.97 -8.68 -10.07
C MET A 7 -34.25 -7.79 -8.85
N GLU A 8 -35.17 -8.20 -8.00
CA GLU A 8 -35.46 -7.49 -6.74
C GLU A 8 -34.28 -7.65 -5.76
N ARG A 9 -34.00 -6.63 -4.91
CA ARG A 9 -32.79 -6.63 -4.08
C ARG A 9 -32.84 -7.72 -3.01
N SER A 10 -34.02 -7.99 -2.44
CA SER A 10 -34.17 -9.03 -1.42
C SER A 10 -33.87 -10.41 -2.00
N THR A 11 -34.25 -10.66 -3.25
CA THR A 11 -33.95 -11.92 -3.96
C THR A 11 -32.44 -12.11 -4.11
N TYR A 12 -31.69 -11.06 -4.46
CA TYR A 12 -30.23 -11.17 -4.57
C TYR A 12 -29.55 -11.47 -3.23
N TYR A 13 -29.86 -10.69 -2.18
CA TYR A 13 -29.21 -10.85 -0.88
C TYR A 13 -29.58 -12.15 -0.18
N THR A 14 -30.80 -12.68 -0.36
CA THR A 14 -31.19 -14.00 0.19
C THR A 14 -30.33 -15.13 -0.39
N HIS A 15 -30.05 -15.11 -1.70
CA HIS A 15 -29.21 -16.12 -2.36
C HIS A 15 -27.73 -15.99 -1.96
N VAL A 16 -27.22 -14.76 -1.88
CA VAL A 16 -25.82 -14.48 -1.46
C VAL A 16 -25.59 -14.88 0.00
N ASN A 17 -26.50 -14.55 0.90
CA ASN A 17 -26.37 -14.87 2.33
C ASN A 17 -26.45 -16.37 2.59
N ARG A 18 -27.26 -17.12 1.82
CA ARG A 18 -27.32 -18.59 1.88
C ARG A 18 -25.97 -19.25 1.53
N ARG A 19 -25.20 -18.65 0.59
CA ARG A 19 -23.86 -19.13 0.21
C ARG A 19 -22.74 -18.75 1.20
N GLN A 20 -22.95 -17.75 2.06
CA GLN A 20 -21.97 -17.29 3.05
C GLN A 20 -22.02 -18.05 4.38
N GLN A 21 -22.93 -19.02 4.53
CA GLN A 21 -23.02 -19.87 5.73
C GLN A 21 -21.91 -20.93 5.82
N GLU A 22 -21.13 -21.13 4.74
CA GLU A 22 -19.87 -21.88 4.79
C GLU A 22 -18.86 -21.13 5.68
N PRO A 23 -18.25 -21.77 6.71
CA PRO A 23 -17.34 -21.11 7.63
C PRO A 23 -16.01 -20.77 6.93
N ASN A 24 -16.00 -19.67 6.19
CA ASN A 24 -14.77 -19.12 5.63
C ASN A 24 -13.96 -18.45 6.74
N THR A 25 -12.98 -19.18 7.29
CA THR A 25 -11.92 -18.68 8.19
C THR A 25 -10.93 -17.74 7.50
N VAL A 26 -11.29 -17.17 6.35
CA VAL A 26 -10.45 -16.24 5.61
C VAL A 26 -10.60 -14.87 6.25
N HIS A 27 -9.63 -14.49 7.09
CA HIS A 27 -9.49 -13.14 7.58
C HIS A 27 -9.61 -12.16 6.40
N ARG A 28 -10.72 -11.42 6.33
CA ARG A 28 -11.04 -10.46 5.26
C ARG A 28 -10.06 -9.29 5.33
N ARG A 29 -8.83 -9.50 4.85
CA ARG A 29 -7.90 -8.40 4.56
C ARG A 29 -8.55 -7.57 3.47
N GLY A 30 -8.49 -6.24 3.62
CA GLY A 30 -9.05 -5.31 2.62
C GLY A 30 -8.40 -5.48 1.24
N ARG A 31 -8.67 -4.53 0.33
CA ARG A 31 -8.11 -4.57 -1.04
C ARG A 31 -6.59 -4.83 -0.99
N PRO A 32 -6.06 -5.79 -1.79
CA PRO A 32 -4.63 -6.05 -1.85
C PRO A 32 -3.86 -4.80 -2.30
N ALA A 33 -2.59 -4.73 -1.93
CA ALA A 33 -1.72 -3.65 -2.38
C ALA A 33 -1.58 -3.71 -3.92
N PRO A 34 -1.73 -2.57 -4.63
CA PRO A 34 -1.75 -2.56 -6.09
C PRO A 34 -0.39 -2.85 -6.76
N GLY A 35 0.73 -2.79 -6.03
CA GLY A 35 2.07 -3.06 -6.57
C GLY A 35 2.71 -1.90 -7.37
N TYR A 36 2.02 -0.78 -7.55
CA TYR A 36 2.55 0.40 -8.25
C TYR A 36 1.94 1.71 -7.73
N SER A 37 2.61 2.83 -8.00
CA SER A 37 2.08 4.18 -7.79
C SER A 37 2.19 4.97 -9.09
N CYS A 38 1.43 6.06 -9.24
CA CYS A 38 1.54 6.91 -10.43
C CYS A 38 2.39 8.15 -10.16
N THR A 39 3.05 8.67 -11.19
CA THR A 39 3.56 10.04 -11.20
C THR A 39 2.43 11.05 -11.39
N GLN A 40 2.72 12.34 -11.20
CA GLN A 40 1.78 13.43 -11.52
C GLN A 40 1.35 13.42 -13.00
N ASP A 41 2.20 12.90 -13.89
CA ASP A 41 1.92 12.74 -15.32
C ASP A 41 1.08 11.48 -15.62
N GLY A 42 0.65 10.74 -14.61
CA GLY A 42 -0.16 9.52 -14.74
C GLY A 42 0.62 8.26 -15.13
N LYS A 43 1.95 8.33 -15.25
CA LYS A 43 2.77 7.16 -15.59
C LYS A 43 2.88 6.22 -14.38
N PRO A 44 2.64 4.91 -14.55
CA PRO A 44 2.80 3.95 -13.46
C PRO A 44 4.28 3.71 -13.17
N VAL A 45 4.61 3.57 -11.89
CA VAL A 45 5.93 3.25 -11.34
C VAL A 45 5.76 2.08 -10.39
N SER A 46 6.52 1.01 -10.61
CA SER A 46 6.41 -0.22 -9.82
C SER A 46 6.93 -0.03 -8.38
N ASP A 47 6.50 -0.90 -7.48
CA ASP A 47 6.96 -0.86 -6.09
C ASP A 47 8.46 -1.15 -5.99
N GLU A 48 9.03 -1.97 -6.89
CA GLU A 48 10.46 -2.25 -6.96
C GLU A 48 11.27 -0.98 -7.27
N GLN A 49 10.85 -0.19 -8.27
CA GLN A 49 11.52 1.07 -8.60
C GLN A 49 11.45 2.08 -7.44
N ILE A 50 10.32 2.11 -6.72
CA ILE A 50 10.16 2.99 -5.55
C ILE A 50 11.06 2.52 -4.40
N CYS A 51 11.25 1.20 -4.25
CA CYS A 51 12.17 0.62 -3.28
C CYS A 51 13.62 0.99 -3.60
N GLU A 52 14.03 0.94 -4.86
CA GLU A 52 15.37 1.37 -5.30
C GLU A 52 15.65 2.83 -4.91
N TRP A 53 14.74 3.76 -5.26
CA TRP A 53 14.90 5.17 -4.86
C TRP A 53 14.95 5.36 -3.35
N ILE A 54 14.19 4.57 -2.58
CA ILE A 54 14.28 4.61 -1.11
C ILE A 54 15.66 4.17 -0.64
N MET A 55 16.24 3.11 -1.23
CA MET A 55 17.58 2.62 -0.87
C MET A 55 18.66 3.63 -1.24
N GLU A 56 18.59 4.24 -2.41
CA GLU A 56 19.51 5.32 -2.83
C GLU A 56 19.48 6.48 -1.84
N LEU A 57 18.28 6.92 -1.44
CA LEU A 57 18.10 7.96 -0.42
C LEU A 57 18.60 7.54 0.97
N LEU A 58 18.63 6.26 1.30
CA LEU A 58 19.16 5.81 2.58
C LEU A 58 20.68 5.65 2.55
N ALA A 59 21.26 5.39 1.38
CA ALA A 59 22.70 5.29 1.16
C ALA A 59 23.40 6.66 1.12
N ASP A 60 22.69 7.72 0.73
CA ASP A 60 23.24 9.08 0.74
C ASP A 60 23.51 9.59 2.16
N GLU A 61 24.64 10.28 2.34
CA GLU A 61 25.17 10.74 3.63
C GLU A 61 24.16 11.65 4.35
N TYR A 62 23.54 12.56 3.60
CA TYR A 62 22.61 13.56 4.14
C TYR A 62 21.20 13.01 4.41
N THR A 63 20.76 12.01 3.63
CA THR A 63 19.39 11.48 3.72
C THR A 63 19.27 10.15 4.46
N SER A 64 20.38 9.51 4.84
CA SER A 64 20.46 8.34 5.74
C SER A 64 19.66 8.53 7.05
N ALA A 65 19.62 9.76 7.56
CA ALA A 65 18.87 10.11 8.76
C ALA A 65 17.35 10.24 8.53
N TYR A 66 16.82 10.01 7.34
CA TYR A 66 15.40 10.24 7.05
C TYR A 66 14.51 9.07 7.44
N GLY A 67 13.41 9.37 8.13
CA GLY A 67 12.31 8.42 8.31
C GLY A 67 11.37 8.42 7.10
N TYR A 68 10.51 7.41 7.01
CA TYR A 68 9.55 7.24 5.91
C TYR A 68 8.70 8.49 5.61
N ARG A 69 8.40 9.33 6.61
CA ARG A 69 7.67 10.61 6.42
C ARG A 69 8.47 11.63 5.61
N LYS A 70 9.79 11.72 5.85
CA LYS A 70 10.69 12.59 5.08
C LYS A 70 10.95 12.00 3.69
N LEU A 71 11.20 10.69 3.59
CA LEU A 71 11.31 9.99 2.31
C LEU A 71 10.08 10.22 1.43
N THR A 72 8.86 10.17 2.00
CA THR A 72 7.63 10.49 1.26
C THR A 72 7.65 11.88 0.63
N LYS A 73 8.20 12.89 1.34
CA LYS A 73 8.30 14.26 0.81
C LYS A 73 9.32 14.34 -0.31
N VAL A 74 10.46 13.66 -0.17
CA VAL A 74 11.52 13.61 -1.17
C VAL A 74 11.04 12.92 -2.44
N LEU A 75 10.42 11.74 -2.32
CA LEU A 75 9.81 10.99 -3.43
C LEU A 75 8.78 11.80 -4.23
N ARG A 76 7.97 12.62 -3.55
CA ARG A 76 7.02 13.54 -4.19
C ARG A 76 7.69 14.68 -4.93
N ARG A 77 8.83 15.18 -4.42
CA ARG A 77 9.54 16.34 -4.99
C ARG A 77 10.43 15.95 -6.16
N GLN A 78 11.25 14.92 -6.00
CA GLN A 78 12.23 14.49 -7.01
C GLN A 78 11.58 13.66 -8.12
N HIS A 79 10.76 12.67 -7.76
CA HIS A 79 10.17 11.72 -8.72
C HIS A 79 8.71 12.03 -9.07
N ARG A 80 8.17 13.16 -8.59
CA ARG A 80 6.77 13.58 -8.80
C ARG A 80 5.74 12.48 -8.50
N LEU A 81 6.04 11.58 -7.54
CA LEU A 81 5.15 10.47 -7.22
C LEU A 81 3.90 10.93 -6.48
N VAL A 82 2.74 10.43 -6.93
CA VAL A 82 1.48 10.50 -6.18
C VAL A 82 1.44 9.31 -5.21
N ILE A 83 2.20 9.43 -4.11
CA ILE A 83 2.36 8.38 -3.10
C ILE A 83 1.99 8.84 -1.69
N ASN A 84 1.41 7.95 -0.88
CA ASN A 84 1.05 8.21 0.53
C ASN A 84 2.11 7.65 1.49
N LYS A 85 2.31 8.31 2.64
CA LYS A 85 3.21 7.86 3.72
C LYS A 85 2.95 6.42 4.18
N LYS A 86 1.69 5.96 4.13
CA LYS A 86 1.33 4.56 4.48
C LYS A 86 1.95 3.54 3.52
N LYS A 87 2.03 3.88 2.24
CA LYS A 87 2.65 3.01 1.23
C LYS A 87 4.17 2.97 1.41
N VAL A 88 4.80 4.14 1.56
CA VAL A 88 6.25 4.23 1.84
C VAL A 88 6.62 3.46 3.10
N TYR A 89 5.83 3.58 4.17
CA TYR A 89 6.02 2.79 5.39
C TYR A 89 5.98 1.28 5.12
N ARG A 90 5.00 0.79 4.33
CA ARG A 90 4.89 -0.63 4.01
C ARG A 90 6.09 -1.13 3.20
N LEU A 91 6.55 -0.36 2.22
CA LEU A 91 7.74 -0.67 1.44
C LEU A 91 8.99 -0.71 2.34
N CYS A 92 9.17 0.31 3.19
CA CYS A 92 10.28 0.33 4.15
C CYS A 92 10.23 -0.86 5.12
N LYS A 93 9.02 -1.28 5.54
CA LYS A 93 8.83 -2.46 6.39
C LYS A 93 9.21 -3.74 5.65
N GLN A 94 8.84 -3.88 4.37
CA GLN A 94 9.18 -5.05 3.56
C GLN A 94 10.69 -5.18 3.34
N MET A 95 11.39 -4.05 3.20
CA MET A 95 12.84 -4.00 3.06
C MET A 95 13.61 -4.05 4.40
N ASN A 96 12.91 -4.10 5.55
CA ASN A 96 13.50 -4.03 6.89
C ASN A 96 14.41 -2.80 7.14
N VAL A 97 14.09 -1.65 6.52
CA VAL A 97 14.85 -0.38 6.69
C VAL A 97 14.19 0.60 7.69
N LEU A 98 13.17 0.14 8.42
CA LEU A 98 12.56 0.95 9.46
C LEU A 98 13.48 1.04 10.68
N ARG A 99 13.69 2.26 11.16
CA ARG A 99 14.42 2.47 12.42
C ARG A 99 13.66 1.84 13.58
N PRO A 100 14.35 1.09 14.47
CA PRO A 100 13.74 0.54 15.65
C PRO A 100 13.29 1.67 16.59
N LEU A 101 12.14 1.48 17.25
CA LEU A 101 11.53 2.47 18.15
C LEU A 101 12.21 2.48 19.54
N ALA A 102 12.90 1.39 19.89
CA ALA A 102 13.72 1.22 21.08
C ALA A 102 14.93 0.37 20.70
N PRO A 103 16.08 0.48 21.39
CA PRO A 103 17.14 -0.52 21.23
C PRO A 103 16.54 -1.89 21.58
N ASP A 104 16.76 -2.89 20.73
CA ASP A 104 16.40 -4.27 21.06
C ASP A 104 17.07 -4.59 22.41
N LYS A 105 16.27 -5.02 23.39
CA LYS A 105 16.82 -5.59 24.62
C LYS A 105 17.50 -6.90 24.23
N MET A 106 18.83 -6.87 24.17
CA MET A 106 19.67 -8.07 24.15
C MET A 106 19.51 -8.85 25.46
#